data_AF-A0A7C6IZ87-F1
#
_entry.id   AF-A0A7C6IZ87-F1
#
_cell.length_a   1.000
_cell.length_b   1.000
_cell.length_c   1.000
_cell.angle_alpha   90.00
_cell.angle_beta   90.00
_cell.angle_gamma   90.00
#
_symmetry.space_group_name_H-M   'P 1'
#
loop_
_entity.id
_entity.type
_entity.pdbx_description
1 polymer ?
#
loop_
_entity_poly.entity_id
_entity_poly.type
_entity_poly.pdbx_seq_one_letter_code
_entity_poly.pdbx_strand_id
1 'polypeptide(L)'
;MMSLLVFRERVKNFYQRNDIYLLPAIKFIFALVAFGTINAEIGYDERLKSVPVVIIMALLSAFTPSAIMVLLAAGITILHVYFVSPVLSLLVIAIMLILYLMFARYTPRLGYVVLAIPILYVLKIPYVIPILLGVISIPMAIIPMSCGVILYFIFQVIKTAITMQINKTVEDILLVYTYVIDELTGNKQMIMTIVIFALILLVTYFIRKMRFDYIFEISIAMGTLTGLLGFLISHLILGGNSNIFMIIVGMIVSGAIVFVINFFRITLDYSGVERVQFEDDVYYYYVKAVPKVTVTTPQRNVKHINANNEDVSSQSIPSEYSDEDMDEYDEDEDTYLDNNNDFMSNRRNYNRNKDIDS
;
A
#
# COMPACT_ATOMS: atom_id res chain seq x y z
N MET A 1 8.40 -3.92 26.32
CA MET A 1 8.73 -4.63 25.06
C MET A 1 7.86 -5.86 24.86
N MET A 2 7.89 -6.84 25.78
CA MET A 2 7.08 -8.07 25.68
C MET A 2 5.56 -7.82 25.54
N SER A 3 4.98 -6.88 26.29
CA SER A 3 3.55 -6.55 26.19
C SER A 3 3.12 -6.00 24.82
N LEU A 4 4.01 -5.29 24.11
CA LEU A 4 3.71 -4.68 22.81
C LEU A 4 3.75 -5.75 21.70
N LEU A 5 4.65 -6.73 21.84
CA LEU A 5 4.72 -7.91 20.99
C LEU A 5 3.52 -8.85 21.19
N VAL A 6 3.10 -9.08 22.44
CA VAL A 6 1.87 -9.85 22.74
C VAL A 6 0.63 -9.17 22.17
N PHE A 7 0.54 -7.84 22.26
CA PHE A 7 -0.55 -7.09 21.66
C PHE A 7 -0.57 -7.24 20.13
N ARG A 8 0.59 -7.11 19.47
CA ARG A 8 0.73 -7.31 18.03
C ARG A 8 0.24 -8.70 17.61
N GLU A 9 0.68 -9.75 18.29
CA GLU A 9 0.29 -11.14 17.96
C GLU A 9 -1.21 -11.36 18.13
N ARG A 10 -1.81 -10.78 19.19
CA ARG A 10 -3.26 -10.82 19.40
C ARG A 10 -4.03 -10.13 18.27
N VAL A 11 -3.57 -8.96 17.80
CA VAL A 11 -4.19 -8.23 16.70
C VAL A 11 -4.06 -9.02 15.39
N LYS A 12 -2.89 -9.61 15.13
CA LYS A 12 -2.65 -10.43 13.94
C LYS A 12 -3.56 -11.67 13.91
N ASN A 13 -3.63 -12.41 15.02
CA ASN A 13 -4.49 -13.59 15.13
C ASN A 13 -5.98 -13.23 15.01
N PHE A 14 -6.39 -12.08 15.55
CA PHE A 14 -7.76 -11.58 15.38
C PHE A 14 -8.09 -11.23 13.93
N TYR A 15 -7.14 -10.63 13.20
CA TYR A 15 -7.29 -10.33 11.77
C TYR A 15 -7.38 -11.63 10.95
N GLN A 16 -6.47 -12.58 11.17
CA GLN A 16 -6.45 -13.86 10.44
C GLN A 16 -7.70 -14.70 10.68
N ARG A 17 -8.25 -14.69 11.91
CA ARG A 17 -9.46 -15.46 12.23
C ARG A 17 -10.75 -14.90 11.62
N ASN A 18 -10.77 -13.61 11.30
CA ASN A 18 -11.98 -12.91 10.84
C ASN A 18 -11.79 -12.27 9.45
N ASP A 19 -10.78 -12.66 8.71
CA ASP A 19 -10.35 -12.06 7.44
C ASP A 19 -11.51 -11.97 6.42
N ILE A 20 -12.35 -13.01 6.32
CA ILE A 20 -13.53 -13.09 5.44
C ILE A 20 -14.48 -11.90 5.63
N TYR A 21 -14.67 -11.44 6.88
CA TYR A 21 -15.57 -10.33 7.19
C TYR A 21 -14.83 -8.98 7.28
N LEU A 22 -13.60 -9.00 7.79
CA LEU A 22 -12.85 -7.80 8.13
C LEU A 22 -12.25 -7.14 6.89
N LEU A 23 -11.86 -7.92 5.89
CA LEU A 23 -11.29 -7.41 4.64
C LEU A 23 -12.32 -6.61 3.81
N PRO A 24 -13.56 -7.11 3.54
CA PRO A 24 -14.61 -6.29 2.93
C PRO A 24 -14.96 -5.04 3.76
N ALA A 25 -14.98 -5.15 5.09
CA ALA A 25 -15.27 -4.01 5.96
C ALA A 25 -14.21 -2.89 5.86
N ILE A 26 -12.91 -3.23 5.83
CA ILE A 26 -11.84 -2.25 5.61
C ILE A 26 -11.97 -1.61 4.23
N LYS A 27 -12.23 -2.42 3.18
CA LYS A 27 -12.44 -1.91 1.83
C LYS A 27 -13.63 -0.94 1.76
N PHE A 28 -14.72 -1.27 2.44
CA PHE A 28 -15.89 -0.40 2.56
C PHE A 28 -15.54 0.95 3.20
N ILE A 29 -14.86 0.94 4.35
CA ILE A 29 -14.44 2.16 5.04
C ILE A 29 -13.52 3.00 4.14
N PHE A 30 -12.52 2.36 3.52
CA PHE A 30 -11.61 3.05 2.60
C PHE A 30 -12.37 3.70 1.43
N ALA A 31 -13.27 2.94 0.79
CA ALA A 31 -14.09 3.44 -0.31
C ALA A 31 -14.99 4.59 0.12
N LEU A 32 -15.60 4.52 1.31
CA LEU A 32 -16.42 5.58 1.87
C LEU A 32 -15.61 6.87 2.06
N VAL A 33 -14.38 6.79 2.57
CA VAL A 33 -13.48 7.95 2.70
C VAL A 33 -13.06 8.48 1.33
N ALA A 34 -12.77 7.60 0.37
CA ALA A 34 -12.37 7.98 -0.98
C ALA A 34 -13.50 8.74 -1.71
N PHE A 35 -14.69 8.17 -1.78
CA PHE A 35 -15.86 8.82 -2.38
C PHE A 35 -16.27 10.07 -1.61
N GLY A 36 -16.18 10.06 -0.28
CA GLY A 36 -16.41 11.24 0.55
C GLY A 36 -15.45 12.38 0.22
N THR A 37 -14.18 12.07 -0.02
CA THR A 37 -13.15 13.04 -0.40
C THR A 37 -13.40 13.59 -1.80
N ILE A 38 -13.75 12.74 -2.76
CA ILE A 38 -14.16 13.16 -4.12
C ILE A 38 -15.35 14.12 -4.03
N ASN A 39 -16.36 13.82 -3.20
CA ASN A 39 -17.53 14.68 -3.02
C ASN A 39 -17.22 15.98 -2.26
N ALA A 40 -16.23 15.99 -1.37
CA ALA A 40 -15.77 17.21 -0.72
C ALA A 40 -15.03 18.13 -1.69
N GLU A 41 -14.28 17.55 -2.63
CA GLU A 41 -13.50 18.29 -3.62
C GLU A 41 -14.36 18.71 -4.85
N ILE A 42 -15.09 17.79 -5.46
CA ILE A 42 -15.78 17.96 -6.76
C ILE A 42 -17.30 17.72 -6.62
N GLY A 43 -17.87 17.87 -5.42
CA GLY A 43 -19.29 17.61 -5.15
C GLY A 43 -20.24 18.69 -5.68
N TYR A 44 -20.26 18.91 -7.00
CA TYR A 44 -21.07 19.94 -7.64
C TYR A 44 -22.55 19.59 -7.78
N ASP A 45 -22.88 18.30 -7.83
CA ASP A 45 -24.25 17.82 -7.96
C ASP A 45 -24.76 17.26 -6.62
N GLU A 46 -25.90 17.77 -6.16
CA GLU A 46 -26.49 17.41 -4.86
C GLU A 46 -27.02 15.97 -4.82
N ARG A 47 -27.46 15.41 -5.95
CA ARG A 47 -27.98 14.04 -6.05
C ARG A 47 -26.84 13.04 -5.89
N LEU A 48 -25.71 13.30 -6.55
CA LEU A 48 -24.51 12.46 -6.45
C LEU A 48 -23.80 12.58 -5.11
N LYS A 49 -23.87 13.77 -4.50
CA LYS A 49 -23.34 14.03 -3.16
C LYS A 49 -24.16 13.36 -2.06
N SER A 50 -25.39 12.93 -2.35
CA SER A 50 -26.29 12.36 -1.35
C SER A 50 -25.67 11.15 -0.63
N VAL A 51 -25.84 11.11 0.69
CA VAL A 51 -25.31 10.06 1.57
C VAL A 51 -25.66 8.65 1.07
N PRO A 52 -26.91 8.36 0.60
CA PRO A 52 -27.25 7.04 0.08
C PRO A 52 -26.40 6.61 -1.12
N VAL A 53 -26.12 7.52 -2.06
CA VAL A 53 -25.31 7.22 -3.25
C VAL A 53 -23.88 6.86 -2.85
N VAL A 54 -23.28 7.63 -1.94
CA VAL A 54 -21.93 7.35 -1.42
C VAL A 54 -21.86 5.99 -0.74
N ILE A 55 -22.85 5.66 0.08
CA ILE A 55 -22.91 4.36 0.78
C ILE A 55 -23.06 3.21 -0.20
N ILE A 56 -23.93 3.33 -1.21
CA ILE A 56 -24.12 2.28 -2.23
C ILE A 56 -22.82 2.06 -3.02
N MET A 57 -22.13 3.13 -3.42
CA MET A 57 -20.87 3.04 -4.16
C MET A 57 -19.74 2.48 -3.31
N ALA A 58 -19.67 2.84 -2.03
CA ALA A 58 -18.73 2.25 -1.07
C ALA A 58 -19.00 0.76 -0.86
N LEU A 59 -20.27 0.36 -0.75
CA LEU A 59 -20.68 -1.04 -0.59
C LEU A 59 -20.32 -1.87 -1.81
N LEU A 60 -20.59 -1.35 -3.01
CA LEU A 60 -20.20 -2.00 -4.26
C LEU A 60 -18.67 -2.13 -4.37
N SER A 61 -17.94 -1.13 -3.90
CA SER A 61 -16.46 -1.15 -3.88
C SER A 61 -15.89 -2.14 -2.87
N ALA A 62 -16.62 -2.47 -1.79
CA ALA A 62 -16.17 -3.41 -0.77
C ALA A 62 -15.95 -4.83 -1.31
N PHE A 63 -16.78 -5.22 -2.29
CA PHE A 63 -16.76 -6.56 -2.89
C PHE A 63 -16.00 -6.64 -4.22
N THR A 64 -15.46 -5.53 -4.72
CA THR A 64 -14.76 -5.49 -6.02
C THR A 64 -13.24 -5.37 -5.86
N PRO A 65 -12.47 -5.73 -6.88
CA PRO A 65 -11.03 -5.44 -6.93
C PRO A 65 -10.74 -3.93 -6.89
N SER A 66 -9.56 -3.58 -6.39
CA SER A 66 -9.09 -2.18 -6.30
C SER A 66 -9.15 -1.43 -7.63
N ALA A 67 -8.93 -2.12 -8.75
CA ALA A 67 -9.00 -1.50 -10.06
C ALA A 67 -10.42 -1.03 -10.41
N ILE A 68 -11.44 -1.82 -10.08
CA ILE A 68 -12.84 -1.44 -10.31
C ILE A 68 -13.21 -0.26 -9.40
N MET A 69 -12.74 -0.23 -8.16
CA MET A 69 -12.95 0.93 -7.29
C MET A 69 -12.38 2.23 -7.87
N VAL A 70 -11.19 2.20 -8.49
CA VAL A 70 -10.62 3.35 -9.20
C VAL A 70 -11.49 3.76 -10.41
N LEU A 71 -11.99 2.79 -11.17
CA LEU A 71 -12.92 3.04 -12.28
C LEU A 71 -14.20 3.73 -11.81
N LEU A 72 -14.79 3.26 -10.70
CA LEU A 72 -16.00 3.83 -10.11
C LEU A 72 -15.75 5.26 -9.60
N ALA A 73 -14.61 5.49 -8.94
CA ALA A 73 -14.16 6.82 -8.52
C ALA A 73 -13.97 7.77 -9.71
N ALA A 74 -13.39 7.27 -10.80
CA ALA A 74 -13.27 8.03 -12.04
C ALA A 74 -14.64 8.37 -12.64
N GLY A 75 -15.56 7.40 -12.68
CA GLY A 75 -16.93 7.59 -13.15
C GLY A 75 -17.69 8.65 -12.36
N ILE A 76 -17.65 8.61 -11.02
CA ILE A 76 -18.28 9.64 -10.17
C ILE A 76 -17.68 11.02 -10.42
N THR A 77 -16.35 11.10 -10.50
CA THR A 77 -15.63 12.36 -10.78
C THR A 77 -16.10 12.95 -12.12
N ILE A 78 -16.15 12.14 -13.17
CA ILE A 78 -16.63 12.55 -14.49
C ILE A 78 -18.08 13.03 -14.42
N LEU A 79 -18.95 12.31 -13.72
CA LEU A 79 -20.37 12.63 -13.62
C LEU A 79 -20.58 13.99 -12.92
N HIS A 80 -19.83 14.26 -11.84
CA HIS A 80 -19.87 15.55 -11.16
C HIS A 80 -19.46 16.72 -12.08
N VAL A 81 -18.41 16.55 -12.88
CA VAL A 81 -17.99 17.57 -13.84
C VAL A 81 -18.99 17.72 -14.98
N TYR A 82 -19.58 16.62 -15.46
CA TYR A 82 -20.58 16.61 -16.52
C TYR A 82 -21.81 17.46 -16.18
N PHE A 83 -22.30 17.37 -14.94
CA PHE A 83 -23.46 18.17 -14.50
C PHE A 83 -23.18 19.68 -14.46
N VAL A 84 -21.91 20.08 -14.30
CA VAL A 84 -21.51 21.50 -14.34
C VAL A 84 -21.28 21.96 -15.78
N SER A 85 -20.49 21.20 -16.53
CA SER A 85 -20.02 21.57 -17.86
C SER A 85 -19.79 20.30 -18.70
N PRO A 86 -20.77 19.94 -19.56
CA PRO A 86 -20.66 18.76 -20.42
C PRO A 86 -19.42 18.79 -21.33
N VAL A 87 -19.05 19.99 -21.79
CA VAL A 87 -17.89 20.19 -22.66
C VAL A 87 -16.61 19.88 -21.86
N LEU A 88 -16.37 20.55 -20.72
CA LEU A 88 -15.22 20.29 -19.84
C LEU A 88 -15.11 18.81 -19.43
N SER A 89 -16.24 18.14 -19.21
CA SER A 89 -16.24 16.71 -18.85
C SER A 89 -15.61 15.81 -19.91
N LEU A 90 -15.67 16.15 -21.19
CA LEU A 90 -15.05 15.38 -22.27
C LEU A 90 -13.53 15.33 -22.13
N LEU A 91 -12.93 16.46 -21.74
CA LEU A 91 -11.49 16.55 -21.46
C LEU A 91 -11.14 15.72 -20.23
N VAL A 92 -11.93 15.83 -19.15
CA VAL A 92 -11.72 15.04 -17.93
C VAL A 92 -11.85 13.54 -18.22
N ILE A 93 -12.80 13.12 -19.04
CA ILE A 93 -12.93 11.73 -19.50
C ILE A 93 -11.65 11.26 -20.18
N ALA A 94 -11.11 12.04 -21.14
CA ALA A 94 -9.90 11.67 -21.86
C ALA A 94 -8.71 11.48 -20.90
N ILE A 95 -8.51 12.42 -19.97
CA ILE A 95 -7.41 12.36 -19.01
C ILE A 95 -7.58 11.21 -18.02
N MET A 96 -8.77 11.04 -17.46
CA MET A 96 -9.05 9.95 -16.51
C MET A 96 -8.94 8.58 -17.17
N LEU A 97 -9.30 8.46 -18.44
CA LEU A 97 -9.14 7.24 -19.23
C LEU A 97 -7.65 6.92 -19.44
N ILE A 98 -6.83 7.92 -19.80
CA ILE A 98 -5.37 7.74 -19.93
C ILE A 98 -4.78 7.28 -18.60
N LEU A 99 -5.12 7.95 -17.48
CA LEU A 99 -4.65 7.57 -16.14
C LEU A 99 -5.08 6.15 -15.75
N TYR A 100 -6.34 5.80 -16.02
CA TYR A 100 -6.87 4.48 -15.71
C TYR A 100 -6.19 3.39 -16.54
N LEU A 101 -6.02 3.58 -17.86
CA LEU A 101 -5.34 2.61 -18.72
C LEU A 101 -3.87 2.43 -18.32
N MET A 102 -3.18 3.52 -18.00
CA MET A 102 -1.80 3.47 -17.53
C MET A 102 -1.73 2.66 -16.23
N PHE A 103 -2.56 2.97 -15.25
CA PHE A 103 -2.63 2.25 -13.98
C PHE A 103 -2.99 0.76 -14.15
N ALA A 104 -4.08 0.46 -14.88
CA ALA A 104 -4.65 -0.86 -15.03
C ALA A 104 -3.70 -1.84 -15.75
N ARG A 105 -2.86 -1.33 -16.66
CA ARG A 105 -1.88 -2.15 -17.39
C ARG A 105 -0.73 -2.63 -16.51
N TYR A 106 -0.20 -1.76 -15.64
CA TYR A 106 1.04 -2.07 -14.93
C TYR A 106 0.80 -2.67 -13.54
N THR A 107 -0.14 -2.12 -12.77
CA THR A 107 -0.28 -2.48 -11.34
C THR A 107 -1.73 -2.41 -10.84
N PRO A 108 -2.68 -3.19 -11.41
CA PRO A 108 -4.11 -3.12 -11.05
C PRO A 108 -4.39 -3.43 -9.57
N ARG A 109 -3.48 -4.16 -8.91
CA ARG A 109 -3.53 -4.46 -7.46
C ARG A 109 -3.23 -3.25 -6.56
N LEU A 110 -2.60 -2.20 -7.10
CA LEU A 110 -2.22 -0.99 -6.37
C LEU A 110 -3.25 0.15 -6.50
N GLY A 111 -4.51 -0.17 -6.83
CA GLY A 111 -5.56 0.85 -7.01
C GLY A 111 -5.85 1.67 -5.74
N TYR A 112 -5.65 1.08 -4.57
CA TYR A 112 -5.73 1.79 -3.29
C TYR A 112 -4.74 2.95 -3.20
N VAL A 113 -3.55 2.82 -3.80
CA VAL A 113 -2.52 3.88 -3.81
C VAL A 113 -3.04 5.11 -4.55
N VAL A 114 -3.66 4.90 -5.72
CA VAL A 114 -4.15 5.97 -6.59
C VAL A 114 -5.16 6.84 -5.85
N LEU A 115 -6.08 6.22 -5.10
CA LEU A 115 -7.11 6.94 -4.34
C LEU A 115 -6.62 7.43 -2.97
N ALA A 116 -5.65 6.76 -2.35
CA ALA A 116 -5.10 7.17 -1.07
C ALA A 116 -4.35 8.51 -1.16
N ILE A 117 -3.70 8.81 -2.28
CA ILE A 117 -2.91 10.04 -2.44
C ILE A 117 -3.78 11.30 -2.28
N PRO A 118 -4.88 11.50 -3.03
CA PRO A 118 -5.76 12.65 -2.82
C PRO A 118 -6.27 12.77 -1.37
N ILE A 119 -6.64 11.65 -0.73
CA ILE A 119 -7.09 11.62 0.67
C ILE A 119 -5.97 12.13 1.59
N LEU A 120 -4.74 11.65 1.40
CA LEU A 120 -3.60 12.04 2.24
C LEU A 120 -3.15 13.48 1.99
N TYR A 121 -3.38 14.04 0.80
CA TYR A 121 -3.17 15.47 0.54
C TYR A 121 -4.11 16.35 1.37
N VAL A 122 -5.38 15.94 1.53
CA VAL A 122 -6.33 16.63 2.42
C VAL A 122 -5.84 16.57 3.87
N LEU A 123 -5.30 15.42 4.30
CA LEU A 123 -4.71 15.21 5.63
C LEU A 123 -3.31 15.82 5.81
N LYS A 124 -2.74 16.45 4.77
CA LYS A 124 -1.38 17.04 4.77
C LYS A 124 -0.24 16.04 5.03
N ILE A 125 -0.46 14.75 4.75
CA ILE A 125 0.53 13.67 4.90
C ILE A 125 0.66 12.80 3.63
N PRO A 126 0.73 13.37 2.41
CA PRO A 126 0.85 12.57 1.18
C PRO A 126 2.19 11.81 1.09
N TYR A 127 3.19 12.20 1.89
CA TYR A 127 4.53 11.63 1.93
C TYR A 127 4.57 10.19 2.47
N VAL A 128 3.51 9.71 3.13
CA VAL A 128 3.40 8.33 3.61
C VAL A 128 3.56 7.35 2.45
N ILE A 129 2.90 7.63 1.32
CA ILE A 129 2.81 6.70 0.18
C ILE A 129 4.17 6.37 -0.45
N PRO A 130 5.00 7.34 -0.86
CA PRO A 130 6.29 7.00 -1.48
C PRO A 130 7.25 6.26 -0.54
N ILE A 131 7.25 6.60 0.75
CA ILE A 131 8.07 5.88 1.74
C ILE A 131 7.54 4.45 1.90
N LEU A 132 6.23 4.28 2.09
CA LEU A 132 5.58 2.97 2.26
C LEU A 132 5.82 2.06 1.05
N LEU A 133 5.62 2.57 -0.17
CA LEU A 133 5.84 1.82 -1.39
C LEU A 133 7.31 1.46 -1.61
N GLY A 134 8.24 2.30 -1.17
CA GLY A 134 9.66 1.94 -1.17
C GLY A 134 9.99 0.76 -0.24
N VAL A 135 9.34 0.70 0.93
CA VAL A 135 9.53 -0.37 1.92
C VAL A 135 8.81 -1.67 1.55
N ILE A 136 7.72 -1.61 0.80
CA ILE A 136 6.86 -2.78 0.54
C ILE A 136 6.94 -3.22 -0.93
N SER A 137 6.91 -2.30 -1.87
CA SER A 137 6.68 -2.59 -3.29
C SER A 137 7.97 -2.60 -4.14
N ILE A 138 7.78 -2.69 -5.46
CA ILE A 138 8.81 -2.71 -6.51
C ILE A 138 8.82 -1.33 -7.21
N PRO A 139 9.91 -0.87 -7.86
CA PRO A 139 9.96 0.41 -8.56
C PRO A 139 8.83 0.68 -9.56
N MET A 140 8.20 -0.36 -10.13
CA MET A 140 7.01 -0.20 -10.98
C MET A 140 5.82 0.49 -10.28
N ALA A 141 5.81 0.54 -8.94
CA ALA A 141 4.81 1.26 -8.15
C ALA A 141 4.91 2.79 -8.26
N ILE A 142 5.92 3.34 -8.95
CA ILE A 142 5.98 4.77 -9.30
C ILE A 142 4.80 5.17 -10.19
N ILE A 143 4.33 4.27 -11.07
CA ILE A 143 3.24 4.55 -12.01
C ILE A 143 1.88 4.80 -11.31
N PRO A 144 1.36 3.89 -10.47
CA PRO A 144 0.09 4.15 -9.75
C PRO A 144 0.21 5.35 -8.80
N MET A 145 1.38 5.55 -8.20
CA MET A 145 1.63 6.70 -7.36
C MET A 145 1.55 8.01 -8.15
N SER A 146 2.23 8.10 -9.30
CA SER A 146 2.17 9.29 -10.14
C SER A 146 0.76 9.55 -10.64
N CYS A 147 -0.01 8.51 -11.00
CA CYS A 147 -1.43 8.63 -11.32
C CYS A 147 -2.22 9.29 -10.17
N GLY A 148 -1.99 8.88 -8.92
CA GLY A 148 -2.68 9.48 -7.77
C GLY A 148 -2.28 10.93 -7.49
N VAL A 149 -1.02 11.30 -7.73
CA VAL A 149 -0.58 12.71 -7.65
C VAL A 149 -1.26 13.53 -8.73
N ILE A 150 -1.25 13.07 -9.98
CA ILE A 150 -1.90 13.76 -11.10
C ILE A 150 -3.40 13.91 -10.82
N LEU A 151 -4.06 12.87 -10.28
CA LEU A 151 -5.47 12.90 -9.92
C LEU A 151 -5.79 14.05 -8.94
N TYR A 152 -4.96 14.23 -7.91
CA TYR A 152 -5.13 15.34 -6.96
C TYR A 152 -5.01 16.72 -7.63
N PHE A 153 -3.99 16.92 -8.49
CA PHE A 153 -3.82 18.19 -9.19
C PHE A 153 -4.95 18.46 -10.20
N ILE A 154 -5.44 17.42 -10.88
CA ILE A 154 -6.64 17.54 -11.73
C ILE A 154 -7.82 18.09 -10.95
N PHE A 155 -8.05 17.61 -9.72
CA PHE A 155 -9.15 18.12 -8.89
C PHE A 155 -9.01 19.62 -8.60
N GLN A 156 -7.78 20.08 -8.34
CA GLN A 156 -7.50 21.51 -8.14
C GLN A 156 -7.72 22.32 -9.41
N VAL A 157 -7.21 21.85 -10.55
CA VAL A 157 -7.35 22.54 -11.84
C VAL A 157 -8.81 22.65 -12.25
N ILE A 158 -9.59 21.58 -12.10
CA ILE A 158 -11.04 21.56 -12.41
C ILE A 158 -11.79 22.57 -11.53
N LYS A 159 -11.49 22.62 -10.22
CA LYS A 159 -12.10 23.60 -9.32
C LYS A 159 -11.91 25.02 -9.81
N THR A 160 -10.67 25.38 -10.16
CA THR A 160 -10.34 26.72 -10.66
C THR A 160 -10.99 26.98 -12.02
N ALA A 161 -10.93 26.01 -12.95
CA ALA A 161 -11.52 26.13 -14.28
C ALA A 161 -13.04 26.40 -14.23
N ILE A 162 -13.76 25.72 -13.34
CA ILE A 162 -15.21 25.93 -13.16
C ILE A 162 -15.51 27.33 -12.63
N THR A 163 -14.67 27.87 -11.72
CA THR A 163 -14.84 29.25 -11.24
C THR A 163 -14.58 30.31 -12.31
N MET A 164 -13.87 29.99 -13.39
CA MET A 164 -13.65 30.92 -14.51
C MET A 164 -14.82 30.95 -15.50
N GLN A 165 -15.67 29.91 -15.53
CA GLN A 165 -16.71 29.73 -16.55
C GLN A 165 -18.00 30.56 -16.32
N ILE A 166 -17.89 31.73 -15.68
CA ILE A 166 -19.03 32.52 -15.15
C ILE A 166 -19.97 33.04 -16.27
N ASN A 167 -19.47 33.28 -17.49
CA ASN A 167 -20.24 33.97 -18.54
C ASN A 167 -20.75 33.06 -19.68
N LYS A 168 -20.39 31.76 -19.70
CA LYS A 168 -20.88 30.73 -20.66
C LYS A 168 -20.83 31.15 -22.15
N THR A 169 -19.88 31.98 -22.58
CA THR A 169 -19.71 32.27 -24.01
C THR A 169 -18.90 31.16 -24.71
N VAL A 170 -18.98 31.08 -26.04
CA VAL A 170 -18.23 30.06 -26.83
C VAL A 170 -16.72 30.29 -26.75
N GLU A 171 -16.28 31.55 -26.69
CA GLU A 171 -14.88 31.92 -26.50
C GLU A 171 -14.38 31.54 -25.09
N ASP A 172 -15.21 31.70 -24.06
CA ASP A 172 -14.88 31.24 -22.69
C ASP A 172 -14.67 29.72 -22.63
N ILE A 173 -15.39 28.94 -23.45
CA ILE A 173 -15.21 27.48 -23.48
C ILE A 173 -13.80 27.13 -23.99
N LEU A 174 -13.36 27.72 -25.11
CA LEU A 174 -12.01 27.45 -25.64
C LEU A 174 -10.92 27.87 -24.65
N LEU A 175 -11.10 29.01 -23.97
CA LEU A 175 -10.16 29.49 -22.95
C LEU A 175 -10.07 28.54 -21.75
N VAL A 176 -11.20 27.99 -21.30
CA VAL A 176 -11.21 26.99 -20.21
C VAL A 176 -10.46 25.71 -20.62
N TYR A 177 -10.59 25.28 -21.88
CA TYR A 177 -9.88 24.11 -22.39
C TYR A 177 -8.37 24.31 -22.42
N THR A 178 -7.92 25.42 -23.00
CA THR A 178 -6.49 25.74 -23.06
C THR A 178 -5.94 25.92 -21.66
N TYR A 179 -6.69 26.59 -20.77
CA TYR A 179 -6.31 26.75 -19.37
C TYR A 179 -6.07 25.41 -18.67
N VAL A 180 -6.98 24.44 -18.81
CA VAL A 180 -6.81 23.13 -18.14
C VAL A 180 -5.58 22.38 -18.68
N ILE A 181 -5.34 22.42 -19.99
CA ILE A 181 -4.17 21.76 -20.60
C ILE A 181 -2.88 22.44 -20.19
N ASP A 182 -2.83 23.77 -20.27
CA ASP A 182 -1.66 24.57 -19.92
C ASP A 182 -1.33 24.43 -18.43
N GLU A 183 -2.34 24.46 -17.57
CA GLU A 183 -2.14 24.28 -16.14
C GLU A 183 -1.68 22.85 -15.85
N LEU A 184 -2.27 21.80 -16.44
CA LEU A 184 -1.83 20.43 -16.19
C LEU A 184 -0.42 20.12 -16.72
N THR A 185 -0.06 20.63 -17.89
CA THR A 185 1.26 20.38 -18.50
C THR A 185 2.34 21.30 -17.93
N GLY A 186 1.97 22.54 -17.58
CA GLY A 186 2.85 23.57 -17.02
C GLY A 186 2.99 23.52 -15.50
N ASN A 187 2.24 22.66 -14.78
CA ASN A 187 2.31 22.60 -13.32
C ASN A 187 3.66 22.05 -12.83
N LYS A 188 4.61 22.96 -12.63
CA LYS A 188 5.95 22.65 -12.10
C LYS A 188 5.87 21.99 -10.73
N GLN A 189 4.89 22.35 -9.90
CA GLN A 189 4.72 21.77 -8.57
C GLN A 189 4.29 20.29 -8.65
N MET A 190 3.37 19.95 -9.55
CA MET A 190 2.96 18.57 -9.81
C MET A 190 4.16 17.73 -10.29
N ILE A 191 4.88 18.20 -11.29
CA ILE A 191 6.04 17.50 -11.87
C ILE A 191 7.12 17.28 -10.81
N MET A 192 7.50 18.33 -10.07
CA MET A 192 8.50 18.22 -8.99
C MET A 192 8.05 17.24 -7.90
N THR A 193 6.77 17.22 -7.55
CA THR A 193 6.24 16.28 -6.56
C THR A 193 6.37 14.83 -7.05
N ILE A 194 6.01 14.55 -8.31
CA ILE A 194 6.16 13.21 -8.91
C ILE A 194 7.62 12.76 -8.88
N VAL A 195 8.55 13.65 -9.27
CA VAL A 195 9.99 13.36 -9.28
C VAL A 195 10.50 13.07 -7.86
N ILE A 196 10.16 13.90 -6.87
CA ILE A 196 10.59 13.70 -5.49
C ILE A 196 10.01 12.41 -4.92
N PHE A 197 8.73 12.13 -5.16
CA PHE A 197 8.09 10.90 -4.71
C PHE A 197 8.73 9.65 -5.33
N ALA A 198 9.08 9.70 -6.63
CA ALA A 198 9.81 8.64 -7.29
C ALA A 198 11.21 8.44 -6.68
N LEU A 199 11.93 9.53 -6.39
CA LEU A 199 13.23 9.47 -5.71
C LEU A 199 13.14 8.85 -4.32
N ILE A 200 12.17 9.26 -3.50
CA ILE A 200 11.94 8.68 -2.17
C ILE A 200 11.72 7.16 -2.28
N LEU A 201 10.84 6.74 -3.20
CA LEU A 201 10.54 5.32 -3.41
C LEU A 201 11.81 4.55 -3.81
N LEU A 202 12.57 5.06 -4.78
CA LEU A 202 13.78 4.41 -5.27
C LEU A 202 14.84 4.30 -4.19
N VAL A 203 15.14 5.40 -3.47
CA VAL A 203 16.12 5.41 -2.38
C VAL A 203 15.75 4.39 -1.31
N THR A 204 14.51 4.42 -0.86
CA THR A 204 14.00 3.48 0.15
C THR A 204 14.07 2.03 -0.33
N TYR A 205 13.69 1.78 -1.60
CA TYR A 205 13.73 0.46 -2.21
C TYR A 205 15.16 -0.11 -2.30
N PHE A 206 16.12 0.69 -2.77
CA PHE A 206 17.50 0.24 -2.92
C PHE A 206 18.17 -0.03 -1.57
N ILE A 207 17.93 0.83 -0.58
CA ILE A 207 18.45 0.64 0.77
C ILE A 207 17.88 -0.64 1.38
N ARG A 208 16.57 -0.88 1.27
CA ARG A 208 15.93 -2.12 1.76
C ARG A 208 16.58 -3.39 1.19
N LYS A 209 17.16 -3.34 -0.02
CA LYS A 209 17.85 -4.48 -0.65
C LYS A 209 19.29 -4.70 -0.16
N MET A 210 19.84 -3.80 0.65
CA MET A 210 21.19 -3.94 1.19
C MET A 210 21.24 -4.95 2.36
N ARG A 211 22.42 -5.55 2.58
CA ARG A 211 22.64 -6.59 3.60
C ARG A 211 23.12 -6.02 4.94
N PHE A 212 22.41 -5.03 5.48
CA PHE A 212 22.69 -4.47 6.81
C PHE A 212 21.65 -4.91 7.85
N ASP A 213 22.02 -4.83 9.12
CA ASP A 213 21.06 -4.97 10.22
C ASP A 213 20.17 -3.71 10.30
N TYR A 214 18.94 -3.84 10.80
CA TYR A 214 17.94 -2.76 10.87
C TYR A 214 17.63 -2.10 9.51
N ILE A 215 17.72 -2.87 8.41
CA ILE A 215 17.63 -2.30 7.07
C ILE A 215 16.27 -1.65 6.76
N PHE A 216 15.18 -2.17 7.33
CA PHE A 216 13.85 -1.61 7.10
C PHE A 216 13.71 -0.25 7.78
N GLU A 217 14.16 -0.12 9.02
CA GLU A 217 14.17 1.12 9.79
C GLU A 217 15.06 2.17 9.15
N ILE A 218 16.27 1.77 8.73
CA ILE A 218 17.22 2.65 8.02
C ILE A 218 16.62 3.10 6.68
N SER A 219 15.95 2.21 5.93
CA SER A 219 15.31 2.58 4.66
C SER A 219 14.21 3.64 4.84
N ILE A 220 13.40 3.54 5.90
CA ILE A 220 12.36 4.52 6.24
C ILE A 220 12.99 5.86 6.60
N ALA A 221 14.03 5.85 7.45
CA ALA A 221 14.73 7.06 7.84
C ALA A 221 15.34 7.79 6.63
N MET A 222 15.99 7.04 5.73
CA MET A 222 16.61 7.58 4.53
C MET A 222 15.57 8.10 3.52
N GLY A 223 14.47 7.39 3.31
CA GLY A 223 13.36 7.88 2.48
C GLY A 223 12.75 9.16 3.02
N THR A 224 12.55 9.24 4.34
CA THR A 224 12.05 10.45 5.02
C THR A 224 13.02 11.62 4.85
N LEU A 225 14.33 11.38 5.00
CA LEU A 225 15.37 12.40 4.82
C LEU A 225 15.45 12.90 3.37
N THR A 226 15.45 11.98 2.40
CA THR A 226 15.42 12.33 0.97
C THR A 226 14.18 13.16 0.62
N GLY A 227 13.02 12.79 1.15
CA GLY A 227 11.80 13.55 0.96
C GLY A 227 11.88 14.94 1.57
N LEU A 228 12.37 15.06 2.80
CA LEU A 228 12.51 16.33 3.50
C LEU A 228 13.38 17.31 2.70
N LEU A 229 14.56 16.85 2.28
CA LEU A 229 15.49 17.64 1.47
C LEU A 229 14.89 17.97 0.10
N GLY A 230 14.29 16.99 -0.57
CA GLY A 230 13.68 17.18 -1.89
C GLY A 230 12.57 18.24 -1.89
N PHE A 231 11.64 18.17 -0.94
CA PHE A 231 10.56 19.15 -0.84
C PHE A 231 11.03 20.53 -0.38
N LEU A 232 12.05 20.61 0.48
CA LEU A 232 12.63 21.90 0.90
C LEU A 232 13.34 22.59 -0.27
N ILE A 233 14.12 21.85 -1.06
CA ILE A 233 14.74 22.35 -2.30
C ILE A 233 13.67 22.79 -3.31
N SER A 234 12.63 21.97 -3.51
CA SER A 234 11.54 22.33 -4.41
C SER A 234 10.79 23.58 -3.96
N HIS A 235 10.59 23.75 -2.66
CA HIS A 235 9.96 24.95 -2.10
C HIS A 235 10.81 26.21 -2.38
N LEU A 236 12.13 26.11 -2.24
CA LEU A 236 13.07 27.19 -2.54
C LEU A 236 13.09 27.56 -4.03
N ILE A 237 13.11 26.57 -4.93
CA ILE A 237 13.16 26.79 -6.38
C ILE A 237 11.85 27.37 -6.92
N LEU A 238 10.71 26.86 -6.43
CA LEU A 238 9.39 27.26 -6.91
C LEU A 238 8.86 28.53 -6.23
N GLY A 239 9.55 29.06 -5.21
CA GLY A 239 9.09 30.21 -4.43
C GLY A 239 7.73 29.93 -3.77
N GLY A 240 7.52 28.70 -3.28
CA GLY A 240 6.21 28.24 -2.84
C GLY A 240 5.65 29.05 -1.68
N ASN A 241 4.33 29.27 -1.66
CA ASN A 241 3.63 29.88 -0.52
C ASN A 241 3.21 28.85 0.54
N SER A 242 3.64 27.59 0.40
CA SER A 242 3.33 26.53 1.34
C SER A 242 4.10 26.72 2.64
N ASN A 243 3.45 26.54 3.79
CA ASN A 243 4.12 26.68 5.07
C ASN A 243 5.19 25.58 5.22
N ILE A 244 6.47 25.97 5.23
CA ILE A 244 7.62 25.07 5.41
C ILE A 244 7.45 24.21 6.66
N PHE A 245 6.89 24.78 7.73
CA PHE A 245 6.62 24.05 8.97
C PHE A 245 5.69 22.86 8.75
N MET A 246 4.63 23.02 7.94
CA MET A 246 3.72 21.91 7.62
C MET A 246 4.39 20.82 6.79
N ILE A 247 5.34 21.17 5.91
CA ILE A 247 6.10 20.19 5.13
C ILE A 247 6.95 19.33 6.07
N ILE A 248 7.69 19.96 7.00
CA ILE A 248 8.55 19.27 7.95
C ILE A 248 7.73 18.35 8.86
N VAL A 249 6.67 18.86 9.47
CA VAL A 249 5.79 18.08 10.35
C VAL A 249 5.12 16.95 9.58
N GLY A 250 4.58 17.22 8.39
CA GLY A 250 3.94 16.21 7.54
C GLY A 250 4.90 15.08 7.16
N MET A 251 6.16 15.39 6.88
CA MET A 251 7.19 14.39 6.55
C MET A 251 7.54 13.53 7.78
N ILE A 252 7.75 14.13 8.95
CA ILE A 252 8.07 13.39 10.20
C ILE A 252 6.91 12.45 10.57
N VAL A 253 5.68 12.97 10.56
CA VAL A 253 4.47 12.17 10.83
C VAL A 253 4.35 11.04 9.82
N SER A 254 4.64 11.30 8.55
CA SER A 254 4.60 10.27 7.50
C SER A 254 5.61 9.15 7.75
N GLY A 255 6.86 9.49 8.06
CA GLY A 255 7.90 8.50 8.42
C GLY A 255 7.50 7.68 9.65
N ALA A 256 6.94 8.31 10.68
CA ALA A 256 6.46 7.63 11.88
C ALA A 256 5.31 6.66 11.58
N ILE A 257 4.34 7.05 10.74
CA ILE A 257 3.24 6.17 10.31
C ILE A 257 3.80 4.93 9.59
N VAL A 258 4.75 5.11 8.66
CA VAL A 258 5.35 3.98 7.94
C VAL A 258 6.15 3.08 8.88
N PHE A 259 6.84 3.66 9.87
CA PHE A 259 7.53 2.89 10.90
C PHE A 259 6.56 2.01 11.71
N VAL A 260 5.42 2.56 12.13
CA VAL A 260 4.37 1.80 12.82
C VAL A 260 3.81 0.70 11.92
N ILE A 261 3.52 0.98 10.65
CA ILE A 261 3.05 -0.03 9.70
C ILE A 261 4.08 -1.15 9.54
N ASN A 262 5.37 -0.79 9.39
CA ASN A 262 6.45 -1.76 9.27
C ASN A 262 6.55 -2.65 10.52
N PHE A 263 6.41 -2.08 11.71
CA PHE A 263 6.40 -2.82 12.97
C PHE A 263 5.30 -3.89 13.00
N PHE A 264 4.08 -3.58 12.57
CA PHE A 264 3.01 -4.59 12.49
C PHE A 264 3.30 -5.66 11.42
N ARG A 265 3.89 -5.27 10.28
CA ARG A 265 4.23 -6.20 9.19
C ARG A 265 5.33 -7.18 9.58
N ILE A 266 6.50 -6.70 10.00
CA ILE A 266 7.66 -7.52 10.29
C ILE A 266 8.44 -6.97 11.49
N THR A 267 8.84 -7.86 12.39
CA THR A 267 9.74 -7.53 13.50
C THR A 267 10.77 -8.64 13.60
N LEU A 268 12.03 -8.28 13.41
CA LEU A 268 13.17 -9.20 13.40
C LEU A 268 13.97 -9.02 14.68
N ASP A 269 14.49 -10.11 15.23
CA ASP A 269 15.45 -10.08 16.32
C ASP A 269 16.86 -10.12 15.75
N TYR A 270 17.50 -8.96 15.66
CA TYR A 270 18.87 -8.82 15.17
C TYR A 270 19.92 -9.28 16.20
N SER A 271 19.55 -9.57 17.46
CA SER A 271 20.48 -10.11 18.45
C SER A 271 20.72 -11.61 18.30
N GLY A 272 19.76 -12.34 17.73
CA GLY A 272 19.83 -13.79 17.52
C GLY A 272 20.28 -14.19 16.12
N VAL A 273 21.09 -13.37 15.43
CA VAL A 273 21.51 -13.63 14.05
C VAL A 273 22.45 -14.84 13.98
N GLU A 274 22.07 -15.84 13.20
CA GLU A 274 22.88 -17.03 12.94
C GLU A 274 23.40 -17.04 11.50
N ARG A 275 24.65 -17.46 11.32
CA ARG A 275 25.28 -17.63 9.99
C ARG A 275 25.54 -19.10 9.78
N VAL A 276 24.72 -19.74 8.96
CA VAL A 276 24.77 -21.18 8.71
C VAL A 276 25.33 -21.43 7.31
N GLN A 277 26.09 -22.50 7.19
CA GLN A 277 26.67 -22.96 5.93
C GLN A 277 26.02 -24.29 5.60
N PHE A 278 25.48 -24.40 4.40
CA PHE A 278 24.89 -25.64 3.89
C PHE A 278 25.69 -26.09 2.68
N GLU A 279 26.02 -27.36 2.62
CA GLU A 279 26.68 -27.98 1.46
C GLU A 279 25.78 -29.09 0.95
N ASP A 280 25.63 -29.13 -0.37
CA ASP A 280 24.98 -30.20 -1.13
C ASP A 280 25.96 -30.66 -2.23
N ASP A 281 25.68 -31.80 -2.87
CA ASP A 281 26.53 -32.44 -3.88
C ASP A 281 26.94 -31.49 -5.04
N VAL A 282 26.19 -30.42 -5.25
CA VAL A 282 26.38 -29.45 -6.34
C VAL A 282 26.70 -28.03 -5.85
N TYR A 283 26.32 -27.66 -4.62
CA TYR A 283 26.33 -26.26 -4.18
C TYR A 283 26.77 -26.06 -2.72
N TYR A 284 27.47 -24.95 -2.49
CA TYR A 284 27.83 -24.46 -1.16
C TYR A 284 27.10 -23.13 -0.88
N TYR A 285 26.20 -23.13 0.11
CA TYR A 285 25.34 -22.00 0.47
C TYR A 285 25.84 -21.31 1.74
N TYR A 286 25.91 -19.97 1.68
CA TYR A 286 26.10 -19.12 2.86
C TYR A 286 24.78 -18.43 3.18
N VAL A 287 24.17 -18.78 4.32
CA VAL A 287 22.86 -18.26 4.73
C VAL A 287 23.00 -17.42 6.00
N LYS A 288 22.36 -16.25 6.01
CA LYS A 288 22.14 -15.43 7.20
C LYS A 288 20.70 -15.62 7.65
N ALA A 289 20.49 -16.31 8.77
CA ALA A 289 19.18 -16.47 9.38
C ALA A 289 18.96 -15.35 10.42
N VAL A 290 17.85 -14.63 10.30
CA VAL A 290 17.43 -13.61 11.28
C VAL A 290 16.09 -14.06 11.85
N PRO A 291 16.02 -14.43 13.15
CA PRO A 291 14.78 -14.91 13.73
C PRO A 291 13.70 -13.83 13.74
N LYS A 292 12.45 -14.23 13.50
CA LYS A 292 11.28 -13.36 13.69
C LYS A 292 10.92 -13.35 15.17
N VAL A 293 10.63 -12.18 15.73
CA VAL A 293 10.17 -12.08 17.12
C VAL A 293 8.75 -12.61 17.20
N THR A 294 8.57 -13.81 17.76
CA THR A 294 7.26 -14.39 18.10
C THR A 294 7.15 -14.51 19.61
N VAL A 295 6.00 -14.13 20.17
CA VAL A 295 5.72 -14.31 21.60
C VAL A 295 4.49 -15.18 21.71
N THR A 296 4.63 -16.37 22.29
CA THR A 296 3.49 -17.23 22.59
C THR A 296 2.57 -16.50 23.55
N THR A 297 1.32 -16.25 23.15
CA THR A 297 0.33 -15.64 24.04
C THR A 297 0.19 -16.52 25.28
N PRO A 298 0.31 -15.98 26.52
CA PRO A 298 0.21 -16.81 27.70
C PRO A 298 -1.17 -17.46 27.73
N GLN A 299 -1.21 -18.79 27.60
CA GLN A 299 -2.44 -19.55 27.76
C GLN A 299 -2.91 -19.35 29.20
N ARG A 300 -4.17 -18.90 29.37
CA ARG A 300 -4.80 -18.79 30.67
C ARG A 300 -4.97 -20.22 31.21
N ASN A 301 -4.00 -20.68 31.98
CA ASN A 301 -4.03 -21.99 32.59
C ASN A 301 -5.13 -21.96 33.68
N VAL A 302 -6.33 -22.42 33.33
CA VAL A 302 -7.43 -22.56 34.27
C VAL A 302 -7.06 -23.76 35.13
N LYS A 303 -6.47 -23.51 36.31
CA LYS A 303 -6.31 -24.55 37.33
C LYS A 303 -7.70 -25.04 37.71
N HIS A 304 -8.06 -26.23 37.26
CA HIS A 304 -9.19 -26.98 37.79
C HIS A 304 -8.84 -27.37 39.23
N ILE A 305 -9.47 -26.71 40.20
CA ILE A 305 -9.40 -27.10 41.61
C ILE A 305 -10.44 -28.21 41.78
N ASN A 306 -10.01 -29.47 41.65
CA ASN A 306 -10.85 -30.60 42.05
C ASN A 306 -10.91 -30.63 43.58
N ALA A 307 -12.05 -30.22 44.13
CA ALA A 307 -12.41 -30.52 45.50
C ALA A 307 -13.14 -31.88 45.53
N ASN A 308 -12.51 -32.91 46.11
CA ASN A 308 -13.08 -33.71 47.22
C ASN A 308 -12.36 -35.04 47.48
N ASN A 309 -12.04 -35.19 48.77
CA ASN A 309 -12.12 -36.34 49.67
C ASN A 309 -11.38 -37.66 49.45
N GLU A 310 -10.78 -38.07 50.57
CA GLU A 310 -9.95 -39.23 50.86
C GLU A 310 -10.68 -40.60 50.79
N ASP A 311 -9.87 -41.60 50.45
CA ASP A 311 -9.87 -43.04 50.80
C ASP A 311 -11.02 -43.98 50.34
N VAL A 312 -10.69 -44.96 49.47
CA VAL A 312 -10.29 -46.34 49.84
C VAL A 312 -9.80 -47.11 48.58
N SER A 313 -8.71 -47.87 48.76
CA SER A 313 -7.98 -48.84 47.89
C SER A 313 -8.80 -49.61 46.82
N SER A 314 -8.29 -50.03 45.65
CA SER A 314 -7.06 -50.84 45.41
C SER A 314 -6.76 -51.09 43.91
N GLN A 315 -5.47 -51.30 43.58
CA GLN A 315 -4.87 -52.05 42.45
C GLN A 315 -4.55 -51.37 41.08
N SER A 316 -3.32 -50.81 41.02
CA SER A 316 -2.25 -50.93 40.01
C SER A 316 -2.52 -51.34 38.54
N ILE A 317 -2.06 -50.52 37.58
CA ILE A 317 -1.03 -50.78 36.52
C ILE A 317 -0.70 -49.44 35.76
N PRO A 318 0.53 -49.22 35.25
CA PRO A 318 1.07 -47.89 34.90
C PRO A 318 0.75 -47.37 33.49
N SER A 319 0.60 -46.03 33.44
CA SER A 319 0.83 -45.05 32.36
C SER A 319 1.11 -45.52 30.93
N GLU A 320 0.37 -44.98 29.95
CA GLU A 320 0.88 -43.99 28.98
C GLU A 320 -0.29 -43.41 28.15
N TYR A 321 -0.55 -42.10 28.28
CA TYR A 321 -1.39 -41.34 27.35
C TYR A 321 -0.45 -40.57 26.43
N SER A 322 -0.69 -40.64 25.12
CA SER A 322 -0.26 -39.61 24.19
C SER A 322 -1.32 -39.49 23.10
N ASP A 323 -2.00 -38.35 23.14
CA ASP A 323 -3.07 -37.94 22.24
C ASP A 323 -2.58 -37.92 20.78
N GLU A 324 -3.38 -38.56 19.91
CA GLU A 324 -3.41 -38.28 18.49
C GLU A 324 -4.21 -36.99 18.29
N ASP A 325 -3.53 -35.85 18.12
CA ASP A 325 -4.10 -34.66 17.48
C ASP A 325 -3.06 -34.15 16.48
N MET A 326 -3.11 -34.74 15.28
CA MET A 326 -2.48 -34.24 14.07
C MET A 326 -3.28 -33.03 13.57
N ASP A 327 -2.86 -31.83 13.96
CA ASP A 327 -3.26 -30.62 13.24
C ASP A 327 -2.37 -30.48 11.99
N GLU A 328 -2.97 -30.90 10.88
CA GLU A 328 -2.55 -30.72 9.49
C GLU A 328 -2.33 -29.22 9.21
N TYR A 329 -1.06 -28.82 9.06
CA TYR A 329 -0.71 -27.50 8.55
C TYR A 329 -0.82 -27.51 7.03
N ASP A 330 -1.95 -27.01 6.51
CA ASP A 330 -2.07 -26.61 5.12
C ASP A 330 -1.07 -25.49 4.80
N GLU A 331 -0.17 -25.77 3.86
CA GLU A 331 0.70 -24.82 3.19
C GLU A 331 -0.12 -23.85 2.33
N ASP A 332 -0.53 -22.71 2.90
CA ASP A 332 -0.96 -21.58 2.09
C ASP A 332 0.24 -20.65 1.80
N GLU A 333 0.78 -20.93 0.62
CA GLU A 333 1.82 -20.27 -0.12
C GLU A 333 1.47 -18.80 -0.44
N ASP A 334 1.70 -17.89 0.50
CA ASP A 334 1.74 -16.44 0.20
C ASP A 334 3.02 -16.14 -0.60
N THR A 335 2.89 -16.27 -1.91
CA THR A 335 3.92 -16.04 -2.92
C THR A 335 4.49 -14.63 -2.80
N TYR A 336 5.70 -14.51 -2.26
CA TYR A 336 6.56 -13.36 -2.52
C TYR A 336 6.91 -13.39 -4.01
N LEU A 337 6.24 -12.55 -4.81
CA LEU A 337 6.62 -12.33 -6.21
C LEU A 337 7.98 -11.61 -6.28
N ASP A 338 9.06 -12.37 -6.11
CA ASP A 338 10.39 -12.00 -6.60
C ASP A 338 10.46 -12.42 -8.07
N ASN A 339 10.13 -11.48 -8.96
CA ASN A 339 10.15 -11.72 -10.40
C ASN A 339 11.61 -11.68 -10.90
N ASN A 340 12.33 -12.79 -10.75
CA ASN A 340 13.65 -13.04 -11.34
C ASN A 340 13.53 -14.07 -12.49
N ASN A 341 12.71 -13.76 -13.49
CA ASN A 341 12.57 -14.57 -14.70
C ASN A 341 13.46 -14.05 -15.85
N ASP A 342 14.78 -14.07 -15.67
CA ASP A 342 15.72 -13.78 -16.78
C ASP A 342 16.94 -14.71 -16.86
N PHE A 343 16.98 -15.84 -16.13
CA PHE A 343 18.13 -16.76 -16.17
C PHE A 343 17.81 -18.24 -16.42
N MET A 344 16.68 -18.56 -17.07
CA MET A 344 16.45 -19.92 -17.57
C MET A 344 15.90 -19.94 -19.00
N SER A 345 16.75 -19.61 -19.97
CA SER A 345 16.52 -19.97 -21.37
C SER A 345 17.81 -20.43 -22.04
N ASN A 346 18.44 -21.49 -21.53
CA ASN A 346 19.29 -22.35 -22.35
C ASN A 346 19.63 -23.66 -21.62
N ARG A 347 18.74 -24.64 -21.64
CA ARG A 347 19.13 -26.05 -21.46
C ARG A 347 18.88 -26.78 -22.77
N ARG A 348 19.96 -27.03 -23.51
CA ARG A 348 19.99 -28.03 -24.57
C ARG A 348 19.80 -29.40 -23.91
N ASN A 349 18.85 -30.18 -24.43
CA ASN A 349 18.67 -31.58 -24.08
C ASN A 349 19.93 -32.37 -24.44
N TYR A 350 20.63 -32.91 -23.44
CA TYR A 350 21.63 -33.94 -23.67
C TYR A 350 20.94 -35.31 -23.50
N ASN A 351 20.75 -35.98 -24.64
CA ASN A 351 20.18 -37.32 -24.70
C ASN A 351 21.15 -38.31 -24.06
N ARG A 352 20.67 -39.07 -23.09
CA ARG A 352 21.38 -40.18 -22.45
C ARG A 352 20.91 -41.48 -23.07
N ASN A 353 21.66 -42.01 -24.05
CA ASN A 353 21.82 -43.46 -24.25
C ASN A 353 22.78 -43.80 -25.40
N LYS A 354 23.48 -44.94 -25.21
CA LYS A 354 24.33 -45.72 -26.16
C LYS A 354 25.74 -45.14 -26.38
N ASP A 355 26.86 -45.86 -26.18
CA ASP A 355 27.23 -47.29 -26.29
C ASP A 355 28.36 -47.58 -25.25
N ILE A 356 28.43 -48.66 -24.44
CA ILE A 356 28.74 -50.09 -24.65
C ILE A 356 29.82 -50.39 -25.72
N ASP A 357 30.92 -50.99 -25.23
CA ASP A 357 32.01 -51.72 -25.91
C ASP A 357 33.01 -50.95 -26.78
N SER A 358 34.25 -50.83 -26.27
CA SER A 358 35.51 -51.37 -26.84
C SER A 358 36.72 -50.80 -26.08
#